data_AF-A0A1I3UYP6-F1
#
_entry.id   AF-A0A1I3UYP6-F1
#
_cell.length_a   1.000
_cell.length_b   1.000
_cell.length_c   1.000
_cell.angle_alpha   90.00
_cell.angle_beta   90.00
_cell.angle_gamma   90.00
#
_symmetry.space_group_name_H-M   'P 1'
#
loop_
_entity.id
_entity.type
_entity.pdbx_description
1 polymer ?
#
loop_
_entity_poly.entity_id
_entity_poly.type
_entity_poly.pdbx_seq_one_letter_code
_entity_poly.pdbx_strand_id
1 'polypeptide(L)'
;MLMEQGYQEFQQLVMRYIHLEVLILVLQQDLERIRLLKMGSIYAEWLGLVIDRINSDLGKMRRKMKSMNGKIVEVIQKEKTRLVKYKHRGYLYEEEYLNSLIKVECEKLLKQYLKNPC
;
A
#
# COMPACT_ATOMS: atom_id res chain seq x y z
N MET A 1 13.40 -26.00 0.88
CA MET A 1 13.88 -24.99 1.85
C MET A 1 14.18 -23.62 1.21
N LEU A 2 14.93 -23.47 0.11
CA LEU A 2 15.16 -22.16 -0.56
C LEU A 2 13.94 -21.59 -1.32
N MET A 3 13.09 -22.45 -1.88
CA MET A 3 11.87 -22.05 -2.61
C MET A 3 10.84 -21.36 -1.70
N GLU A 4 10.83 -21.70 -0.42
CA GLU A 4 9.87 -21.21 0.57
C GLU A 4 10.24 -19.79 1.04
N GLN A 5 11.54 -19.51 1.22
CA GLN A 5 12.04 -18.18 1.59
C GLN A 5 11.73 -17.13 0.51
N GLY A 6 12.00 -17.44 -0.77
CA GLY A 6 11.74 -16.50 -1.87
C GLY A 6 10.25 -16.19 -2.06
N TYR A 7 9.37 -17.14 -1.75
CA TYR A 7 7.92 -16.93 -1.77
C TYR A 7 7.46 -16.07 -0.58
N GLN A 8 7.95 -16.34 0.63
CA GLN A 8 7.63 -15.55 1.83
C GLN A 8 8.02 -14.08 1.67
N GLU A 9 9.22 -13.81 1.14
CA GLU A 9 9.65 -12.44 0.84
C GLU A 9 8.73 -11.74 -0.18
N PHE A 10 8.30 -12.48 -1.20
CA PHE A 10 7.37 -11.95 -2.20
C PHE A 10 5.99 -11.67 -1.59
N GLN A 11 5.48 -12.55 -0.75
CA GLN A 11 4.20 -12.38 -0.06
C GLN A 11 4.24 -11.15 0.87
N GLN A 12 5.32 -10.96 1.62
CA GLN A 12 5.52 -9.75 2.43
C GLN A 12 5.53 -8.49 1.57
N LEU A 13 6.14 -8.55 0.38
CA LEU A 13 6.16 -7.45 -0.57
C LEU A 13 4.75 -7.13 -1.11
N VAL A 14 3.94 -8.16 -1.43
CA VAL A 14 2.54 -8.02 -1.84
C VAL A 14 1.72 -7.37 -0.71
N MET A 15 1.78 -7.92 0.51
CA MET A 15 1.03 -7.39 1.65
C MET A 15 1.38 -5.92 1.92
N ARG A 16 2.67 -5.59 1.94
CA ARG A 16 3.14 -4.20 2.12
C ARG A 16 2.64 -3.29 1.00
N TYR A 17 2.58 -3.78 -0.25
CA TYR A 17 2.10 -2.99 -1.38
C TYR A 17 0.62 -2.67 -1.21
N ILE A 18 -0.19 -3.67 -0.83
CA ILE A 18 -1.62 -3.51 -0.60
C ILE A 18 -1.89 -2.50 0.52
N HIS A 19 -1.10 -2.54 1.61
CA HIS A 19 -1.24 -1.55 2.68
C HIS A 19 -0.96 -0.12 2.18
N LEU A 20 0.09 0.09 1.38
CA LEU A 20 0.40 1.42 0.83
C LEU A 20 -0.63 1.88 -0.21
N GLU A 21 -1.15 0.97 -1.04
CA GLU A 21 -2.20 1.27 -2.01
C GLU A 21 -3.48 1.72 -1.30
N VAL A 22 -3.90 1.00 -0.25
CA VAL A 22 -5.05 1.40 0.56
C VAL A 22 -4.79 2.72 1.29
N LEU A 23 -3.59 2.93 1.83
CA LEU A 23 -3.24 4.18 2.48
C LEU A 23 -3.35 5.37 1.52
N ILE A 24 -2.86 5.26 0.28
CA ILE A 24 -3.03 6.31 -0.73
C ILE A 24 -4.50 6.66 -0.96
N LEU A 25 -5.36 5.64 -1.14
CA LEU A 25 -6.79 5.87 -1.37
C LEU A 25 -7.45 6.62 -0.21
N VAL A 26 -7.09 6.28 1.03
CA VAL A 26 -7.57 6.97 2.23
C VAL A 26 -7.05 8.41 2.26
N LEU A 27 -5.75 8.62 2.06
CA LEU A 27 -5.14 9.94 2.12
C LEU A 27 -5.67 10.88 1.02
N GLN A 28 -5.99 10.37 -0.15
CA GLN A 28 -6.64 11.15 -1.21
C GLN A 28 -8.03 11.64 -0.79
N GLN A 29 -8.82 10.79 -0.12
CA GLN A 29 -10.12 11.21 0.42
C GLN A 29 -9.98 12.22 1.56
N ASP A 30 -8.99 12.01 2.44
CA ASP A 30 -8.72 12.93 3.54
C ASP A 30 -8.23 14.28 3.05
N LEU A 31 -7.43 14.33 1.97
CA LEU A 31 -6.95 15.56 1.37
C LEU A 31 -8.10 16.48 0.94
N GLU A 32 -9.15 15.94 0.33
CA GLU A 32 -10.32 16.72 -0.07
C GLU A 32 -11.05 17.33 1.13
N ARG A 33 -11.07 16.63 2.28
CA ARG A 33 -11.66 17.14 3.53
C ARG A 33 -10.77 18.20 4.19
N ILE A 34 -9.46 17.97 4.20
CA ILE A 34 -8.46 18.87 4.81
C ILE A 34 -8.46 20.23 4.13
N ARG A 35 -8.67 20.28 2.80
CA ARG A 35 -8.76 21.54 2.04
C ARG A 35 -9.87 22.49 2.53
N LEU A 36 -10.88 21.98 3.22
CA LEU A 36 -11.98 22.79 3.77
C LEU A 36 -11.61 23.48 5.09
N LEU A 37 -10.47 23.15 5.69
CA LEU A 37 -9.99 23.75 6.94
C LEU A 37 -9.42 25.15 6.68
N LYS A 38 -9.41 26.01 7.71
CA LYS A 38 -8.88 27.38 7.63
C LYS A 38 -7.42 27.44 7.14
N MET A 39 -6.62 26.44 7.48
CA MET A 39 -5.22 26.27 7.05
C MET A 39 -5.07 25.09 6.07
N GLY A 40 -6.15 24.74 5.37
CA GLY A 40 -6.23 23.54 4.55
C GLY A 40 -5.18 23.45 3.46
N SER A 41 -4.77 24.59 2.87
CA SER A 41 -3.69 24.63 1.87
C SER A 41 -2.35 24.14 2.43
N ILE A 42 -1.96 24.60 3.62
CA ILE A 42 -0.70 24.21 4.28
C ILE A 42 -0.72 22.73 4.65
N TYR A 43 -1.83 22.26 5.21
CA TYR A 43 -1.98 20.84 5.55
C TYR A 43 -1.99 19.94 4.31
N ALA A 44 -2.61 20.41 3.22
CA ALA A 44 -2.67 19.69 1.95
C ALA A 44 -1.30 19.61 1.28
N GLU A 45 -0.50 20.67 1.33
CA GLU A 45 0.88 20.67 0.83
C GLU A 45 1.74 19.65 1.60
N TRP A 46 1.69 19.70 2.93
CA TRP A 46 2.42 18.77 3.78
C TRP A 46 2.01 17.31 3.55
N LEU A 47 0.71 17.04 3.43
CA LEU A 47 0.21 15.69 3.15
C LEU A 47 0.54 15.25 1.71
N GLY A 48 0.60 16.18 0.77
CA GLY A 48 1.04 15.95 -0.61
C GLY A 48 2.45 15.36 -0.67
N LEU A 49 3.41 15.94 0.07
CA LEU A 49 4.77 15.42 0.17
C LEU A 49 4.82 13.98 0.70
N VAL A 50 3.92 13.63 1.62
CA VAL A 50 3.80 12.27 2.15
C VAL A 50 3.25 11.32 1.08
N ILE A 51 2.19 11.73 0.38
CA ILE A 51 1.58 10.97 -0.73
C ILE A 51 2.60 10.69 -1.83
N ASP A 52 3.41 11.68 -2.22
CA ASP A 52 4.43 11.54 -3.27
C ASP A 52 5.48 10.49 -2.92
N ARG A 53 5.91 10.44 -1.65
CA ARG A 53 6.88 9.44 -1.19
C ARG A 53 6.29 8.03 -1.16
N ILE A 54 5.05 7.89 -0.71
CA ILE A 54 4.33 6.61 -0.75
C ILE A 54 4.19 6.14 -2.21
N ASN A 55 3.84 7.03 -3.15
CA ASN A 55 3.77 6.71 -4.58
C ASN A 55 5.13 6.28 -5.16
N SER A 56 6.21 6.97 -4.80
CA SER A 56 7.58 6.58 -5.16
C SER A 56 7.90 5.17 -4.65
N ASP A 57 7.55 4.86 -3.40
CA ASP A 57 7.80 3.55 -2.80
C ASP A 57 6.95 2.45 -3.43
N LEU A 58 5.67 2.70 -3.73
CA LEU A 58 4.83 1.80 -4.54
C LEU A 58 5.47 1.50 -5.90
N GLY A 59 6.04 2.52 -6.55
CA GLY A 59 6.80 2.36 -7.80
C GLY A 59 8.02 1.45 -7.64
N LYS A 60 8.81 1.63 -6.57
CA LYS A 60 9.96 0.76 -6.25
C LYS A 60 9.52 -0.68 -5.98
N MET A 61 8.43 -0.86 -5.22
CA MET A 61 7.88 -2.18 -4.89
C MET A 61 7.35 -2.90 -6.12
N ARG A 62 6.66 -2.20 -7.03
CA ARG A 62 6.21 -2.76 -8.31
C ARG A 62 7.37 -3.25 -9.16
N ARG A 63 8.46 -2.47 -9.23
CA ARG A 63 9.71 -2.89 -9.91
C ARG A 63 10.33 -4.12 -9.23
N LYS A 64 10.39 -4.14 -7.90
CA LYS A 64 10.91 -5.28 -7.12
C LYS A 64 10.07 -6.55 -7.33
N MET A 65 8.73 -6.46 -7.35
CA MET A 65 7.87 -7.60 -7.66
C MET A 65 8.15 -8.14 -9.06
N LYS A 66 8.30 -7.24 -10.05
CA LYS A 66 8.61 -7.62 -11.43
C LYS A 66 9.96 -8.34 -11.54
N SER A 67 11.00 -7.90 -10.83
CA SER A 67 12.31 -8.58 -10.80
C SER A 67 12.26 -9.94 -10.10
N MET A 68 11.23 -10.21 -9.31
CA MET A 68 10.96 -11.51 -8.67
C MET A 68 10.01 -12.39 -9.51
N ASN A 69 9.81 -12.08 -10.80
CA ASN A 69 8.87 -12.74 -11.70
C ASN A 69 7.43 -12.76 -11.16
N GLY A 70 7.01 -11.67 -10.51
CA GLY A 70 5.67 -11.54 -9.99
C GLY A 70 5.02 -10.19 -10.23
N LYS A 71 3.71 -10.14 -10.03
CA LYS A 71 2.88 -8.94 -10.17
C LYS A 71 1.53 -9.14 -9.50
N ILE A 72 0.96 -8.06 -8.99
CA ILE A 72 -0.47 -8.03 -8.64
C ILE A 72 -1.28 -8.01 -9.94
N VAL A 73 -2.31 -8.85 -9.97
CA VAL A 73 -3.22 -9.00 -11.11
C VAL A 73 -4.52 -8.26 -10.86
N GLU A 74 -5.08 -8.43 -9.66
CA GLU A 74 -6.39 -7.89 -9.32
C GLU A 74 -6.49 -7.64 -7.81
N VAL A 75 -7.18 -6.57 -7.44
CA VAL A 75 -7.52 -6.24 -6.06
C VAL A 75 -9.00 -5.92 -6.01
N ILE A 76 -9.77 -6.73 -5.29
CA ILE A 76 -11.22 -6.59 -5.16
C ILE A 76 -11.55 -6.26 -3.71
N GLN A 77 -12.19 -5.11 -3.49
CA GLN A 77 -12.72 -4.78 -2.17
C GLN A 77 -14.04 -5.51 -1.95
N LYS A 78 -14.10 -6.30 -0.88
CA LYS A 78 -15.32 -6.89 -0.33
C LYS A 78 -15.73 -6.12 0.94
N GLU A 79 -16.87 -6.47 1.53
CA GLU A 79 -17.40 -5.79 2.72
C GLU A 79 -16.40 -5.80 3.89
N LYS A 80 -15.87 -6.99 4.25
CA LYS A 80 -14.97 -7.17 5.40
C LYS A 80 -13.51 -7.45 5.02
N THR A 81 -13.29 -7.87 3.78
CA THR A 81 -11.98 -8.29 3.28
C THR A 81 -11.62 -7.58 1.99
N ARG A 82 -10.37 -7.72 1.59
CA ARG A 82 -9.84 -7.36 0.28
C ARG A 82 -9.22 -8.61 -0.32
N LEU A 83 -9.76 -9.04 -1.45
CA LEU A 83 -9.25 -10.17 -2.22
C LEU A 83 -8.13 -9.67 -3.13
N VAL A 84 -6.97 -10.30 -3.08
CA VAL A 84 -5.80 -9.94 -3.86
C VAL A 84 -5.36 -11.15 -4.66
N LYS A 85 -5.39 -11.02 -5.99
CA LYS A 85 -4.84 -12.01 -6.91
C LYS A 85 -3.50 -11.52 -7.43
N TYR A 86 -2.50 -12.39 -7.39
CA TYR A 86 -1.16 -12.05 -7.85
C TYR A 86 -0.49 -13.25 -8.51
N LYS A 87 0.43 -12.97 -9.44
CA LYS A 87 1.29 -13.99 -10.04
C LYS A 87 2.67 -13.98 -9.40
N HIS A 88 3.25 -15.14 -9.19
CA HIS A 88 4.65 -15.31 -8.81
C HIS A 88 5.22 -16.56 -9.48
N ARG A 89 6.33 -16.42 -10.21
CA ARG A 89 7.01 -17.54 -10.91
C ARG A 89 6.08 -18.40 -11.78
N GLY A 90 5.11 -17.76 -12.45
CA GLY A 90 4.17 -18.42 -13.35
C GLY A 90 2.88 -18.94 -12.69
N TYR A 91 2.85 -19.05 -11.37
CA TYR A 91 1.66 -19.47 -10.62
C TYR A 91 0.78 -18.29 -10.25
N LEU A 92 -0.54 -18.50 -10.23
CA LEU A 92 -1.54 -17.55 -9.76
C LEU A 92 -1.90 -17.90 -8.32
N TYR A 93 -1.86 -16.91 -7.45
CA TYR A 93 -2.22 -16.99 -6.04
C TYR A 93 -3.36 -16.04 -5.75
N GLU A 94 -4.12 -16.38 -4.71
CA GLU A 94 -5.24 -15.61 -4.22
C GLU A 94 -5.16 -15.55 -2.69
N GLU A 95 -5.23 -14.34 -2.12
CA GLU A 95 -5.21 -14.10 -0.68
C GLU A 95 -6.30 -13.11 -0.28
N GLU A 96 -6.90 -13.33 0.88
CA GLU A 96 -7.82 -12.39 1.50
C GLU A 96 -7.20 -11.70 2.71
N TYR A 97 -7.30 -10.38 2.74
CA TYR A 97 -6.83 -9.55 3.85
C TYR A 97 -8.01 -8.88 4.54
N LEU A 98 -8.04 -8.92 5.87
CA LEU A 98 -9.08 -8.25 6.66
C LEU A 98 -8.92 -6.73 6.61
N ASN A 99 -9.99 -6.01 6.26
CA ASN A 99 -9.98 -4.54 6.19
C ASN A 99 -9.64 -3.90 7.54
N SER A 100 -10.05 -4.52 8.64
CA SER A 100 -9.71 -4.05 10.00
C SER A 100 -8.22 -4.11 10.29
N LEU A 101 -7.52 -5.16 9.85
CA LEU A 101 -6.07 -5.29 10.01
C LEU A 101 -5.32 -4.32 9.09
N ILE A 102 -5.77 -4.20 7.83
CA ILE A 102 -5.21 -3.23 6.89
C ILE A 102 -5.29 -1.81 7.47
N LYS A 103 -6.41 -1.45 8.09
CA LYS A 103 -6.58 -0.13 8.73
C LYS A 103 -5.53 0.11 9.81
N VAL A 104 -5.33 -0.84 10.72
CA VAL A 104 -4.31 -0.74 11.79
C VAL A 104 -2.92 -0.56 11.19
N GLU A 105 -2.59 -1.30 10.14
CA GLU A 105 -1.30 -1.17 9.46
C GLU A 105 -1.16 0.17 8.72
N CYS A 106 -2.22 0.69 8.11
CA CYS A 106 -2.24 2.01 7.49
C CYS A 106 -1.96 3.12 8.51
N GLU A 107 -2.53 3.05 9.71
CA GLU A 107 -2.28 4.02 10.78
C GLU A 107 -0.81 3.99 11.24
N LYS A 108 -0.22 2.79 11.39
CA LYS A 108 1.20 2.63 11.73
C LYS A 108 2.09 3.19 10.62
N LEU A 109 1.77 2.87 9.36
CA LEU A 109 2.47 3.33 8.17
C LEU A 109 2.46 4.85 8.07
N LEU A 110 1.28 5.46 8.18
CA LEU A 110 1.16 6.91 8.12
C LEU A 110 2.02 7.56 9.19
N LYS A 111 1.94 7.09 10.45
CA LYS A 111 2.81 7.59 11.54
C LYS A 111 4.30 7.50 11.20
N GLN A 112 4.74 6.45 10.50
CA GLN A 112 6.14 6.34 10.05
C GLN A 112 6.48 7.40 9.00
N TYR A 113 5.63 7.59 7.99
CA TYR A 113 5.85 8.61 6.97
C TYR A 113 5.79 10.05 7.54
N LEU A 114 4.95 10.30 8.53
CA LEU A 114 4.84 11.62 9.16
C LEU A 114 6.04 11.98 10.04
N LYS A 115 6.74 10.99 10.61
CA LYS A 115 7.90 11.23 11.49
C LYS A 115 9.11 11.82 10.77
N ASN A 116 9.29 11.45 9.51
CA ASN A 116 10.31 12.04 8.65
C ASN A 116 9.57 12.71 7.50
N PRO A 117 9.12 13.96 7.61
CA PRO A 117 8.37 14.62 6.53
C PRO A 117 9.26 15.15 5.40
N CYS A 118 10.58 15.26 5.63
CA CYS A 118 11.60 15.71 4.67
C CYS A 118 12.58 14.57 4.34
#